data_AF-A0A8K0JFP3-F1
#
_entry.id   AF-A0A8K0JFP3-F1
#
_cell.length_a   1.000
_cell.length_b   1.000
_cell.length_c   1.000
_cell.angle_alpha   90.00
_cell.angle_beta   90.00
_cell.angle_gamma   90.00
#
_symmetry.space_group_name_H-M   'P 1'
#
loop_
_entity.id
_entity.type
_entity.pdbx_description
1 polymer ?
#
loop_
_entity_poly.entity_id
_entity_poly.type
_entity_poly.pdbx_seq_one_letter_code
_entity_poly.pdbx_strand_id
1 'polypeptide(L)'
;MDTSSEADEEDVRRASGRNGGVDRMTARQRSKHDSSYTEDLMVLPEDHSKKMVLTEQEKIRRKEETARRRKLQADQRQENDKREAIDRLLKAQTGKGRSTKELGLARDAASSIVARPAAGNGRGLAIRFHSTLRDGLPLVRLGFPGPRFVSRSLEAPTRARHTPLKQCHAPGCLQVAKYRSVRQTELGGCSAHHLRLIESKL
;
A
#
# COMPACT_ATOMS: atom_id res chain seq x y z
N MET A 1 -65.00 7.57 -5.18
CA MET A 1 -63.85 8.08 -4.44
C MET A 1 -63.17 6.86 -3.82
N ASP A 2 -62.08 6.27 -4.30
CA ASP A 2 -61.19 6.49 -5.44
C ASP A 2 -60.50 5.16 -5.76
N THR A 3 -59.94 5.10 -6.97
CA THR A 3 -59.34 3.98 -7.70
C THR A 3 -57.97 3.52 -7.20
N SER A 4 -57.65 2.24 -7.48
CA SER A 4 -56.30 1.65 -7.74
C SER A 4 -55.41 1.38 -6.52
N SER A 5 -54.94 0.17 -6.18
CA SER A 5 -54.33 -0.94 -6.93
C SER A 5 -53.04 -0.58 -7.67
N GLU A 6 -51.92 -0.50 -6.94
CA GLU A 6 -50.57 -0.53 -7.53
C GLU A 6 -49.74 -1.58 -6.79
N ALA A 7 -49.77 -2.79 -7.34
CA ALA A 7 -48.81 -3.85 -7.10
C ALA A 7 -47.65 -3.71 -8.10
N ASP A 8 -46.43 -3.98 -7.62
CA ASP A 8 -45.28 -4.53 -8.36
C ASP A 8 -44.85 -3.85 -9.69
N GLU A 9 -44.00 -2.81 -9.60
CA GLU A 9 -43.35 -2.16 -10.76
C GLU A 9 -41.81 -1.96 -10.58
N GLU A 10 -41.09 -2.87 -9.90
CA GLU A 10 -39.62 -2.76 -9.77
C GLU A 10 -38.90 -4.11 -10.02
N ASP A 11 -39.09 -4.73 -11.20
CA ASP A 11 -38.13 -5.72 -11.74
C ASP A 11 -38.03 -5.70 -13.29
N VAL A 12 -37.64 -4.56 -13.88
CA VAL A 12 -37.15 -4.52 -15.28
C VAL A 12 -36.03 -3.50 -15.46
N ARG A 13 -34.90 -3.66 -14.76
CA ARG A 13 -33.67 -2.90 -15.09
C ARG A 13 -32.40 -3.74 -15.18
N ARG A 14 -32.54 -5.01 -15.58
CA ARG A 14 -31.39 -5.82 -16.01
C ARG A 14 -31.45 -6.03 -17.52
N ALA A 15 -30.39 -5.58 -18.19
CA ALA A 15 -30.03 -5.79 -19.60
C ALA A 15 -30.52 -4.76 -20.64
N SER A 16 -29.96 -3.54 -20.60
CA SER A 16 -29.77 -2.76 -21.83
C SER A 16 -28.57 -1.82 -21.70
N GLY A 17 -27.70 -1.80 -22.73
CA GLY A 17 -26.69 -0.76 -22.92
C GLY A 17 -25.24 -1.15 -22.64
N ARG A 18 -24.66 -1.99 -23.52
CA ARG A 18 -23.22 -1.94 -23.84
C ARG A 18 -22.90 -0.64 -24.60
N ASN A 19 -23.16 0.51 -23.98
CA ASN A 19 -22.81 1.80 -24.55
C ASN A 19 -21.72 2.39 -23.66
N GLY A 20 -20.48 2.31 -24.14
CA GLY A 20 -19.29 2.95 -23.55
C GLY A 20 -19.35 4.46 -23.78
N GLY A 21 -20.37 5.11 -23.23
CA GLY A 21 -20.47 6.56 -23.27
C GLY A 21 -19.37 7.21 -22.42
N VAL A 22 -18.95 8.41 -22.84
CA VAL A 22 -18.00 9.29 -22.15
C VAL A 22 -18.25 9.40 -20.64
N ASP A 23 -19.48 9.18 -20.17
CA ASP A 23 -19.82 9.25 -18.76
C ASP A 23 -19.24 8.11 -17.89
N ARG A 24 -18.86 6.98 -18.50
CA ARG A 24 -18.18 5.88 -17.79
C ARG A 24 -16.66 5.99 -17.79
N MET A 25 -16.11 7.01 -18.45
CA MET A 25 -14.67 7.20 -18.53
C MET A 25 -14.15 8.02 -17.36
N THR A 26 -12.95 7.68 -16.90
CA THR A 26 -12.21 8.51 -15.95
C THR A 26 -11.82 9.84 -16.59
N ALA A 27 -11.62 10.90 -15.80
CA ALA A 27 -11.28 12.23 -16.32
C ALA A 27 -10.10 12.22 -17.31
N ARG A 28 -9.08 11.37 -17.09
CA ARG A 28 -7.94 11.17 -18.00
C ARG A 28 -8.29 10.51 -19.33
N GLN A 29 -9.35 9.71 -19.38
CA GLN A 29 -9.82 9.04 -20.59
C GLN A 29 -10.75 9.97 -21.38
N ARG A 30 -11.59 10.75 -20.68
CA ARG A 30 -12.45 11.78 -21.29
C ARG A 30 -11.62 12.83 -22.04
N SER A 31 -10.52 13.31 -21.44
CA SER A 31 -9.64 14.32 -22.05
C SER A 31 -8.95 13.86 -23.34
N LYS A 32 -8.87 12.56 -23.61
CA LYS A 32 -8.32 12.04 -24.87
C LYS A 32 -9.36 11.92 -25.98
N HIS A 33 -10.63 11.82 -25.61
CA HIS A 33 -11.74 11.65 -26.55
C HIS A 33 -12.30 13.00 -27.01
N ASP A 34 -12.11 14.05 -26.21
CA ASP A 34 -12.55 15.39 -26.56
C ASP A 34 -11.53 16.10 -27.46
N SER A 35 -11.56 15.78 -28.75
CA SER A 35 -10.87 16.55 -29.80
C SER A 35 -11.49 17.92 -30.04
N SER A 36 -12.60 18.24 -29.36
CA SER A 36 -13.24 19.56 -29.39
C SER A 36 -12.51 20.60 -28.53
N TYR A 37 -11.70 20.16 -27.55
CA TYR A 37 -10.95 21.04 -26.64
C TYR A 37 -9.61 21.52 -27.19
N THR A 38 -9.19 21.08 -28.37
CA THR A 38 -7.89 21.45 -28.93
C THR A 38 -7.91 22.77 -29.71
N GLU A 39 -9.07 23.22 -30.18
CA GLU A 39 -9.17 24.40 -31.06
C GLU A 39 -9.32 25.74 -30.32
N ASP A 40 -9.62 25.74 -29.01
CA ASP A 40 -9.78 26.98 -28.22
C ASP A 40 -9.02 26.95 -26.89
N LEU A 41 -7.78 26.43 -26.92
CA LEU A 41 -6.87 26.54 -25.79
C LEU A 41 -6.34 27.97 -25.71
N MET A 42 -7.14 28.87 -25.14
CA MET A 42 -6.65 30.17 -24.68
C MET A 42 -5.43 29.96 -23.78
N VAL A 43 -4.31 30.57 -24.17
CA VAL A 43 -3.07 30.56 -23.40
C VAL A 43 -3.34 31.29 -22.09
N LEU A 44 -3.33 30.54 -20.99
CA LEU A 44 -3.43 31.09 -19.66
C LEU A 44 -2.14 31.88 -19.36
N PRO A 45 -2.23 33.14 -18.88
CA PRO A 45 -1.04 33.88 -18.47
C PRO A 45 -0.20 33.09 -17.45
N GLU A 46 1.09 32.91 -17.75
CA GLU A 46 2.05 32.09 -16.98
C GLU A 46 2.51 32.73 -15.65
N ASP A 47 1.82 33.79 -15.19
CA ASP A 47 2.23 34.61 -14.04
C ASP A 47 2.18 33.87 -12.69
N HIS A 48 1.57 32.69 -12.64
CA HIS A 48 1.48 31.86 -11.43
C HIS A 48 2.68 30.92 -11.20
N SER A 49 3.69 30.94 -12.08
CA SER A 49 4.88 30.09 -11.98
C SER A 49 5.86 30.49 -10.86
N LYS A 50 5.66 31.64 -10.21
CA LYS A 50 6.44 32.06 -9.04
C LYS A 50 5.85 31.41 -7.78
N LYS A 51 6.53 30.39 -7.26
CA LYS A 51 6.20 29.78 -5.95
C LYS A 51 6.07 30.90 -4.91
N MET A 52 4.86 31.15 -4.42
CA MET A 52 4.65 32.08 -3.32
C MET A 52 5.54 31.65 -2.14
N VAL A 53 6.47 32.52 -1.76
CA VAL A 53 7.35 32.31 -0.62
C VAL A 53 6.49 32.48 0.64
N LEU A 54 5.82 31.40 1.01
CA LEU A 54 4.98 31.31 2.20
C LEU A 54 5.87 31.54 3.43
N THR A 55 5.50 32.53 4.25
CA THR A 55 6.19 32.85 5.50
C THR A 55 6.26 31.60 6.40
N GLU A 56 7.30 31.51 7.24
CA GLU A 56 7.51 30.34 8.09
C GLU A 56 6.32 30.07 9.01
N GLN A 57 5.65 31.13 9.47
CA GLN A 57 4.46 31.07 10.32
C GLN A 57 3.26 30.44 9.60
N GLU A 58 3.08 30.72 8.31
CA GLU A 58 1.99 30.17 7.52
C GLU A 58 2.23 28.69 7.16
N LYS A 59 3.50 28.29 6.97
CA LYS A 59 3.88 26.87 6.84
C LYS A 59 3.59 26.09 8.11
N ILE A 60 3.83 26.69 9.28
CA ILE A 60 3.52 26.06 10.57
C ILE A 60 2.00 25.90 10.72
N ARG A 61 1.21 26.94 10.44
CA ARG A 61 -0.26 26.86 10.46
C ARG A 61 -0.82 25.78 9.54
N ARG A 62 -0.29 25.66 8.32
CA ARG A 62 -0.69 24.61 7.36
C ARG A 62 -0.30 23.21 7.85
N LYS A 63 0.86 23.06 8.48
CA LYS A 63 1.28 21.79 9.10
C LYS A 63 0.38 21.42 10.28
N GLU A 64 0.07 22.37 11.17
CA GLU A 64 -0.84 22.18 12.29
C GLU A 64 -2.25 21.80 11.83
N GLU A 65 -2.77 22.45 10.79
CA GLU A 65 -4.06 22.11 10.21
C GLU A 65 -4.06 20.68 9.64
N THR A 66 -3.02 20.28 8.89
CA THR A 66 -2.91 18.91 8.39
C THR A 66 -2.73 17.89 9.51
N ALA A 67 -2.02 18.24 10.58
CA ALA A 67 -1.87 17.38 11.75
C ALA A 67 -3.21 17.18 12.47
N ARG A 68 -4.02 18.25 12.60
CA ARG A 68 -5.39 18.16 13.13
C ARG A 68 -6.27 17.26 12.26
N ARG A 69 -6.26 17.46 10.92
CA ARG A 69 -7.01 16.61 9.98
C ARG A 69 -6.60 15.14 10.07
N ARG A 70 -5.30 14.85 10.18
CA ARG A 70 -4.79 13.47 10.34
C ARG A 70 -5.23 12.85 11.67
N LYS A 71 -5.21 13.60 12.76
CA LYS A 71 -5.67 13.14 14.07
C LYS A 71 -7.16 12.79 14.04
N LEU A 72 -7.99 13.70 13.51
CA LEU A 72 -9.44 13.46 13.37
C LEU A 72 -9.75 12.23 12.52
N GLN A 73 -9.04 12.04 11.40
CA GLN A 73 -9.21 10.84 10.57
C GLN A 73 -8.77 9.55 11.28
N ALA A 74 -7.72 9.61 12.09
CA ALA A 74 -7.28 8.46 12.88
C ALA A 74 -8.32 8.10 13.96
N ASP A 75 -8.83 9.09 14.67
CA ASP A 75 -9.86 8.89 15.70
C ASP A 75 -11.16 8.34 15.07
N GLN A 76 -11.59 8.90 13.94
CA GLN A 76 -12.75 8.41 13.19
C GLN A 76 -12.58 6.96 12.72
N ARG A 77 -11.38 6.56 12.27
CA ARG A 77 -11.09 5.16 11.90
C ARG A 77 -11.19 4.25 13.12
N GLN A 78 -10.63 4.66 14.26
CA GLN A 78 -10.73 3.87 15.49
C GLN A 78 -12.17 3.73 15.97
N GLU A 79 -13.01 4.76 15.84
CA GLU A 79 -14.44 4.67 16.17
C GLU A 79 -15.19 3.73 15.22
N ASN A 80 -14.90 3.80 13.91
CA ASN A 80 -15.48 2.89 12.93
C ASN A 80 -15.05 1.44 13.19
N ASP A 81 -13.77 1.19 13.49
CA ASP A 81 -13.27 -0.14 13.85
C ASP A 81 -13.97 -0.70 15.11
N LYS A 82 -14.21 0.15 16.11
CA LYS A 82 -14.98 -0.21 17.32
C LYS A 82 -16.43 -0.51 16.98
N ARG A 83 -17.09 0.30 16.16
CA ARG A 83 -18.48 0.07 15.72
C ARG A 83 -18.59 -1.20 14.89
N GLU A 84 -17.68 -1.44 13.95
CA GLU A 84 -17.64 -2.67 13.17
C GLU A 84 -17.40 -3.89 14.05
N ALA A 85 -16.54 -3.80 15.07
CA ALA A 85 -16.33 -4.89 16.02
C ALA A 85 -17.60 -5.19 16.83
N ILE A 86 -18.32 -4.14 17.27
CA ILE A 86 -19.61 -4.27 17.94
C ILE A 86 -20.62 -4.94 17.00
N ASP A 87 -20.75 -4.47 15.77
CA ASP A 87 -21.69 -5.03 14.78
C ASP A 87 -21.36 -6.48 14.43
N ARG A 88 -20.07 -6.84 14.35
CA ARG A 88 -19.65 -8.24 14.19
C ARG A 88 -20.08 -9.10 15.37
N LEU A 89 -19.96 -8.61 16.60
CA LEU A 89 -20.38 -9.33 17.80
C LEU A 89 -21.91 -9.44 17.91
N LEU A 90 -22.63 -8.35 17.67
CA LEU A 90 -24.10 -8.34 17.68
C LEU A 90 -24.67 -9.22 16.57
N LYS A 91 -24.14 -9.15 15.35
CA LYS A 91 -24.55 -10.01 14.23
C LYS A 91 -24.19 -11.48 14.46
N ALA A 92 -23.04 -11.76 15.06
CA ALA A 92 -22.65 -13.13 15.42
C ALA A 92 -23.46 -13.69 16.60
N GLN A 93 -23.95 -12.84 17.51
CA GLN A 93 -24.80 -13.26 18.61
C GLN A 93 -26.24 -13.51 18.15
N THR A 94 -26.78 -12.65 17.28
CA THR A 94 -28.15 -12.78 16.74
C THR A 94 -28.29 -13.89 15.68
N GLY A 95 -27.23 -14.24 14.96
CA GLY A 95 -27.23 -15.31 13.96
C GLY A 95 -27.12 -16.76 14.48
N LYS A 96 -26.87 -16.98 15.78
CA LYS A 96 -26.67 -18.32 16.36
C LYS A 96 -27.97 -19.05 16.76
N GLY A 97 -29.13 -18.43 16.55
CA GLY A 97 -30.41 -18.91 17.10
C GLY A 97 -31.25 -19.86 16.23
N ARG A 98 -30.87 -20.21 14.99
CA ARG A 98 -31.75 -21.01 14.11
C ARG A 98 -31.17 -22.26 13.45
N SER A 99 -29.89 -22.59 13.59
CA SER A 99 -29.33 -23.80 12.97
C SER A 99 -28.43 -24.68 13.85
N THR A 100 -28.39 -24.42 15.17
CA THR A 100 -27.48 -25.13 16.09
C THR A 100 -28.24 -25.84 17.22
N LYS A 101 -29.27 -26.63 16.87
CA LYS A 101 -29.91 -27.56 17.83
C LYS A 101 -29.43 -29.00 17.68
N GLU A 102 -28.55 -29.28 16.74
CA GLU A 102 -27.85 -30.56 16.62
C GLU A 102 -26.34 -30.25 16.77
N LEU A 103 -25.61 -31.02 17.59
CA LEU A 103 -24.19 -30.85 17.92
C LEU A 103 -23.86 -29.91 19.10
N GLY A 104 -24.29 -30.31 20.29
CA GLY A 104 -23.75 -29.77 21.53
C GLY A 104 -23.59 -30.85 22.59
N LEU A 105 -22.57 -31.71 22.49
CA LEU A 105 -22.03 -32.50 23.61
C LEU A 105 -20.56 -32.90 23.34
N ALA A 106 -19.61 -32.22 23.98
CA ALA A 106 -18.27 -32.74 24.32
C ALA A 106 -17.47 -31.65 25.06
N ARG A 107 -17.83 -31.41 26.32
CA ARG A 107 -16.90 -30.88 27.33
C ARG A 107 -16.58 -32.03 28.28
N ASP A 108 -15.28 -32.14 28.57
CA ASP A 108 -14.65 -32.94 29.64
C ASP A 108 -14.40 -34.44 29.38
N ALA A 109 -13.22 -34.77 28.82
CA ALA A 109 -12.47 -36.00 29.14
C ALA A 109 -11.00 -35.86 28.71
N ALA A 110 -10.10 -36.18 29.64
CA ALA A 110 -8.67 -35.98 29.58
C ALA A 110 -7.93 -36.88 28.57
N SER A 111 -6.74 -36.39 28.17
CA SER A 111 -5.52 -37.15 27.85
C SER A 111 -5.67 -38.46 27.07
N SER A 112 -5.41 -38.40 25.76
CA SER A 112 -4.72 -39.51 25.10
C SER A 112 -3.77 -38.96 24.04
N ILE A 113 -2.51 -39.33 24.21
CA ILE A 113 -1.46 -39.18 23.21
C ILE A 113 -1.88 -40.03 22.02
N VAL A 114 -2.32 -39.37 20.95
CA VAL A 114 -2.52 -40.01 19.65
C VAL A 114 -1.88 -39.11 18.60
N ALA A 115 -0.67 -39.52 18.19
CA ALA A 115 -0.18 -39.22 16.86
C ALA A 115 -1.25 -39.72 15.88
N ARG A 116 -1.93 -38.79 15.20
CA ARG A 116 -2.87 -39.12 14.13
C ARG A 116 -2.36 -38.60 12.78
N PRO A 117 -2.63 -39.37 11.73
CA PRO A 117 -1.75 -39.51 10.58
C PRO A 117 -1.85 -38.31 9.65
N ALA A 118 -0.87 -38.22 8.76
CA ALA A 118 -0.91 -37.42 7.55
C ALA A 118 -2.14 -37.81 6.70
N ALA A 119 -3.30 -37.25 7.03
CA ALA A 119 -4.46 -37.24 6.18
C ALA A 119 -4.46 -35.91 5.42
N GLY A 120 -3.92 -35.96 4.20
CA GLY A 120 -4.30 -35.00 3.19
C GLY A 120 -5.82 -35.01 3.08
N ASN A 121 -6.44 -33.86 3.32
CA ASN A 121 -7.68 -33.41 2.70
C ASN A 121 -8.01 -31.98 3.19
N GLY A 122 -7.91 -31.03 2.26
CA GLY A 122 -8.86 -29.92 2.18
C GLY A 122 -8.79 -28.81 3.21
N ARG A 123 -7.65 -28.52 3.85
CA ARG A 123 -7.49 -27.30 4.66
C ARG A 123 -6.37 -26.44 4.07
N GLY A 124 -6.74 -25.73 3.01
CA GLY A 124 -5.85 -24.90 2.22
C GLY A 124 -5.14 -23.84 3.05
N LEU A 125 -3.86 -23.60 2.70
CA LEU A 125 -3.04 -22.38 2.92
C LEU A 125 -3.02 -21.72 4.31
N ALA A 126 -3.75 -22.23 5.30
CA ALA A 126 -3.93 -21.61 6.60
C ALA A 126 -2.76 -21.96 7.51
N ILE A 127 -2.07 -20.93 7.98
CA ILE A 127 -1.04 -21.03 9.02
C ILE A 127 -1.75 -21.42 10.31
N ARG A 128 -1.29 -22.49 10.97
CA ARG A 128 -1.84 -22.96 12.24
C ARG A 128 -1.02 -22.42 13.41
N PHE A 129 -1.66 -21.64 14.27
CA PHE A 129 -1.08 -21.16 15.52
C PHE A 129 -1.54 -22.04 16.68
N HIS A 130 -0.61 -22.52 17.50
CA HIS A 130 -0.94 -23.16 18.77
C HIS A 130 -0.06 -22.60 19.88
N SER A 131 -0.72 -22.20 20.97
CA SER A 131 -0.07 -21.75 22.20
C SER A 131 -0.45 -22.73 23.30
N THR A 132 0.54 -23.35 23.91
CA THR A 132 0.38 -24.26 25.05
C THR A 132 1.25 -23.76 26.20
N LEU A 133 0.70 -23.69 27.40
CA LEU A 133 1.47 -23.40 28.61
C LEU A 133 2.09 -24.71 29.11
N ARG A 134 3.43 -24.77 29.17
CA ARG A 134 4.15 -25.89 29.77
C ARG A 134 5.08 -25.32 30.84
N ASP A 135 4.96 -25.82 32.07
CA ASP A 135 5.77 -25.41 33.21
C ASP A 135 5.76 -23.90 33.48
N GLY A 136 4.59 -23.25 33.29
CA GLY A 136 4.40 -21.82 33.50
C GLY A 136 4.92 -20.91 32.37
N LEU A 137 5.55 -21.47 31.33
CA LEU A 137 6.04 -20.74 30.17
C LEU A 137 5.15 -20.98 28.94
N PRO A 138 4.75 -19.93 28.21
CA PRO A 138 3.95 -20.08 26.99
C PRO A 138 4.82 -20.59 25.85
N LEU A 139 4.66 -21.86 25.49
CA LEU A 139 5.25 -22.44 24.28
C LEU A 139 4.32 -22.18 23.10
N VAL A 140 4.73 -21.27 22.23
CA VAL A 140 4.04 -20.96 20.98
C VAL A 140 4.71 -21.74 19.85
N ARG A 141 3.95 -22.54 19.08
CA ARG A 141 4.46 -23.09 17.82
C ARG A 141 3.56 -22.76 16.64
N LEU A 142 4.20 -22.51 15.50
CA LEU A 142 3.57 -22.16 14.23
C LEU A 142 3.75 -23.33 13.28
N GLY A 143 2.65 -23.86 12.75
CA GLY A 143 2.63 -24.92 11.74
C GLY A 143 2.33 -24.34 10.36
N PHE A 144 3.27 -24.47 9.44
CA PHE A 144 3.11 -23.99 8.06
C PHE A 144 2.61 -25.11 7.13
N PRO A 145 1.60 -24.85 6.28
CA PRO A 145 1.10 -25.84 5.33
C PRO A 145 2.04 -25.96 4.12
N GLY A 146 2.94 -26.93 4.15
CA GLY A 146 3.72 -27.39 3.01
C GLY A 146 4.88 -26.49 2.56
N PRO A 147 5.71 -26.96 1.60
CA PRO A 147 6.99 -26.35 1.23
C PRO A 147 6.87 -25.04 0.43
N ARG A 148 5.66 -24.52 0.18
CA ARG A 148 5.44 -23.29 -0.60
C ARG A 148 5.48 -22.01 0.25
N PHE A 149 5.67 -22.14 1.56
CA PHE A 149 5.80 -20.98 2.44
C PHE A 149 7.26 -20.51 2.46
N VAL A 150 7.56 -19.47 1.69
CA VAL A 150 8.86 -18.79 1.75
C VAL A 150 8.75 -17.72 2.83
N SER A 151 9.36 -17.95 3.98
CA SER A 151 9.55 -16.89 4.97
C SER A 151 10.45 -15.82 4.32
N ARG A 152 9.89 -14.64 4.05
CA ARG A 152 10.68 -13.49 3.60
C ARG A 152 11.60 -13.09 4.75
N SER A 153 12.86 -13.50 4.67
CA SER A 153 13.91 -13.03 5.56
C SER A 153 13.94 -11.51 5.43
N LEU A 154 13.57 -10.80 6.49
CA LEU A 154 13.81 -9.36 6.63
C LEU A 154 15.29 -9.17 6.99
N GLU A 155 16.18 -9.71 6.16
CA GLU A 155 17.56 -9.27 6.17
C GLU A 155 17.53 -7.78 5.86
N ALA A 156 17.96 -6.99 6.84
CA ALA A 156 18.06 -5.55 6.71
C ALA A 156 18.79 -5.25 5.40
N PRO A 157 18.33 -4.26 4.60
CA PRO A 157 19.05 -3.88 3.39
C PRO A 157 20.48 -3.60 3.80
N THR A 158 21.42 -4.45 3.36
CA THR A 158 22.83 -4.25 3.62
C THR A 158 23.13 -2.84 3.14
N ARG A 159 23.54 -1.95 4.06
CA ARG A 159 23.79 -0.54 3.79
C ARG A 159 24.49 -0.42 2.44
N ALA A 160 23.95 0.44 1.57
CA ALA A 160 24.52 0.71 0.26
C ALA A 160 26.04 0.78 0.39
N ARG A 161 26.76 -0.13 -0.29
CA ARG A 161 28.21 -0.20 -0.22
C ARG A 161 28.74 1.19 -0.57
N HIS A 162 29.36 1.87 0.39
CA HIS A 162 30.03 3.14 0.13
C HIS A 162 31.16 2.85 -0.85
N THR A 163 30.99 3.23 -2.12
CA THR A 163 32.07 3.16 -3.10
C THR A 163 33.14 4.17 -2.69
N PRO A 164 34.43 3.77 -2.56
CA PRO A 164 35.49 4.70 -2.21
C PRO A 164 35.56 5.81 -3.26
N LEU A 165 35.64 7.05 -2.78
CA LEU A 165 35.73 8.23 -3.63
C LEU A 165 37.04 8.20 -4.43
N LYS A 166 36.96 8.26 -5.76
CA LYS A 166 38.14 8.28 -6.64
C LYS A 166 38.83 9.64 -6.60
N GLN A 167 40.15 9.68 -6.75
CA GLN A 167 40.93 10.91 -6.81
C GLN A 167 40.93 11.52 -8.22
N CYS A 168 41.17 12.82 -8.30
CA CYS A 168 41.32 13.57 -9.55
C CYS A 168 42.57 13.09 -10.31
N HIS A 169 42.46 12.92 -11.63
CA HIS A 169 43.56 12.46 -12.48
C HIS A 169 44.34 13.60 -13.16
N ALA A 170 44.04 14.87 -12.83
CA ALA A 170 44.81 16.01 -13.33
C ALA A 170 46.21 16.07 -12.69
N PRO A 171 47.25 16.49 -13.44
CA PRO A 171 48.62 16.55 -12.92
C PRO A 171 48.69 17.49 -11.72
N GLY A 172 49.16 16.98 -10.57
CA GLY A 172 49.31 17.76 -9.34
C GLY A 172 48.03 17.97 -8.52
N CYS A 173 46.91 17.28 -8.84
CA CYS A 173 45.68 17.39 -8.06
C CYS A 173 45.32 16.10 -7.32
N LEU A 174 45.26 16.16 -5.98
CA LEU A 174 44.88 15.02 -5.10
C LEU A 174 43.45 15.12 -4.55
N GLN A 175 42.63 16.04 -5.08
CA GLN A 175 41.27 16.25 -4.62
C GLN A 175 40.35 15.11 -5.08
N VAL A 176 39.26 14.87 -4.34
CA VAL A 176 38.23 13.90 -4.74
C VAL A 176 37.63 14.30 -6.10
N ALA A 177 37.56 13.34 -7.02
CA ALA A 177 36.92 13.52 -8.31
C ALA A 177 35.41 13.71 -8.13
N LYS A 178 34.91 14.86 -8.56
CA LYS A 178 33.47 15.20 -8.53
C LYS A 178 32.78 14.86 -9.85
N TYR A 179 33.52 14.95 -10.94
CA TYR A 179 33.04 14.73 -12.30
C TYR A 179 33.76 13.54 -12.92
N ARG A 180 33.03 12.75 -13.71
CA ARG A 180 33.54 11.61 -14.49
C ARG A 180 33.57 12.02 -15.95
N SER A 181 34.64 11.69 -16.68
CA SER A 181 34.63 11.90 -18.14
C SER A 181 33.67 10.93 -18.80
N VAL A 182 32.97 11.39 -19.84
CA VAL A 182 32.06 10.56 -20.65
C VAL A 182 32.85 9.64 -21.58
N ARG A 183 34.02 10.10 -22.05
CA ARG A 183 34.88 9.33 -22.98
C ARG A 183 35.65 8.23 -22.25
N GLN A 184 36.15 8.52 -21.07
CA GLN A 184 36.82 7.54 -20.22
C GLN A 184 36.23 7.54 -18.82
N THR A 185 35.48 6.47 -18.56
CA THR A 185 34.74 6.27 -17.33
C THR A 185 35.59 6.07 -16.07
N GLU A 186 36.89 5.81 -16.25
CA GLU A 186 37.84 5.59 -15.17
C GLU A 186 38.46 6.90 -14.69
N LEU A 187 38.57 7.88 -15.59
CA LEU A 187 39.16 9.19 -15.30
C LEU A 187 38.10 10.16 -14.78
N GLY A 188 38.49 10.93 -13.78
CA GLY A 188 37.65 11.93 -13.15
C GLY A 188 38.41 13.19 -12.76
N GLY A 189 37.71 14.31 -12.78
CA GLY A 189 38.22 15.63 -12.40
C GLY A 189 37.50 16.18 -11.16
N CYS A 190 38.19 16.96 -10.34
CA CYS A 190 37.56 17.69 -9.24
C CYS A 190 36.77 18.93 -9.71
N SER A 191 37.21 19.56 -10.80
CA SER A 191 36.58 20.73 -11.42
C SER A 191 36.44 20.56 -12.94
N ALA A 192 35.58 21.37 -13.56
CA ALA A 192 35.41 21.36 -15.02
C ALA A 192 36.71 21.67 -15.77
N HIS A 193 37.60 22.50 -15.20
CA HIS A 193 38.91 22.80 -15.79
C HIS A 193 39.81 21.56 -15.81
N HIS A 194 39.88 20.83 -14.69
CA HIS A 194 40.65 19.58 -14.62
C HIS A 194 40.08 18.49 -15.53
N LEU A 195 38.75 18.43 -15.67
CA LEU A 195 38.12 17.50 -16.59
C LEU A 195 38.48 17.83 -18.05
N ARG A 196 38.49 19.11 -18.44
CA ARG A 196 38.95 19.55 -19.77
C ARG A 196 40.43 19.26 -20.01
N LEU A 197 41.30 19.44 -19.02
CA LEU A 197 42.73 19.10 -19.12
C LEU A 197 42.97 17.60 -19.27
N ILE A 198 42.15 16.78 -18.61
CA ILE A 198 42.17 15.33 -18.81
C ILE A 198 41.70 15.01 -20.22
N GLU A 199 40.57 15.56 -20.65
CA GLU A 199 40.01 15.31 -21.99
C GLU A 199 40.87 15.83 -23.13
N SER A 200 41.69 16.87 -22.93
CA SER A 200 42.67 17.33 -23.93
C SER A 200 43.88 16.40 -24.07
N LYS A 201 44.14 15.55 -23.06
CA LYS A 201 45.21 14.56 -23.08
C LYS A 201 44.74 13.18 -23.55
N LEU A 202 43.43 13.03 -23.77
CA LEU A 202 42.78 11.84 -24.32
C LEU A 202 42.66 11.95 -25.84
#